data_AF-A0A2A5DYQ4-F1
#
_entry.id   AF-A0A2A5DYQ4-F1
#
_cell.length_a   1.000
_cell.length_b   1.000
_cell.length_c   1.000
_cell.angle_alpha   90.00
_cell.angle_beta   90.00
_cell.angle_gamma   90.00
#
_symmetry.space_group_name_H-M   'P 1'
#
loop_
_entity.id
_entity.type
_entity.pdbx_description
1 polymer ?
#
loop_
_entity_poly.entity_id
_entity_poly.type
_entity_poly.pdbx_seq_one_letter_code
_entity_poly.pdbx_strand_id
1 'polypeptide(L)' 'MAITMTKDHHKDITSKEELDRRLMQLEIYIHPKKLEPEDIDASLKNLVLKYYETWENYRNIRDS' A
#
# COMPACT_ATOMS: atom_id res chain seq x y z
N MET A 1 -30.86 -6.52 -20.95
CA MET A 1 -30.17 -6.88 -19.70
C MET A 1 -28.69 -6.63 -19.92
N ALA A 2 -28.13 -5.55 -19.38
CA ALA A 2 -26.71 -5.27 -19.49
C ALA A 2 -26.06 -5.59 -18.14
N ILE A 3 -25.40 -6.74 -18.08
CA ILE A 3 -24.56 -7.13 -16.95
C ILE A 3 -23.20 -6.49 -17.23
N THR A 4 -23.04 -5.22 -16.88
CA THR A 4 -21.73 -4.57 -16.92
C THR A 4 -20.86 -5.26 -15.87
N MET A 5 -19.90 -6.02 -16.38
CA MET A 5 -18.79 -6.64 -15.68
C MET A 5 -18.34 -5.78 -14.51
N THR A 6 -18.28 -6.40 -13.34
CA THR A 6 -17.70 -5.88 -12.11
C THR A 6 -16.39 -5.20 -12.43
N LYS A 7 -16.42 -3.85 -12.51
CA LYS A 7 -15.23 -3.05 -12.29
C LYS A 7 -14.82 -3.42 -10.88
N ASP A 8 -13.81 -4.28 -10.80
CA ASP A 8 -13.01 -4.44 -9.60
C ASP A 8 -12.70 -3.02 -9.16
N HIS A 9 -13.41 -2.56 -8.13
CA HIS A 9 -13.13 -1.29 -7.51
C HIS A 9 -11.77 -1.50 -6.84
N HIS A 10 -10.71 -1.35 -7.63
CA HIS A 10 -9.47 -0.80 -7.14
C HIS A 10 -9.92 0.48 -6.42
N LYS A 11 -10.19 0.36 -5.11
CA LYS A 11 -10.42 1.51 -4.27
C LYS A 11 -9.14 2.29 -4.38
N ASP A 12 -9.14 3.27 -5.27
CA ASP A 12 -8.06 4.23 -5.38
C ASP A 12 -7.81 4.71 -3.96
N ILE A 13 -6.63 4.42 -3.45
CA ILE A 13 -6.21 4.87 -2.13
C ILE A 13 -6.18 6.40 -2.22
N THR A 14 -7.19 7.03 -1.63
CA THR A 14 -7.39 8.48 -1.72
C THR A 14 -6.58 9.23 -0.67
N SER A 15 -6.14 8.52 0.38
CA SER A 15 -5.57 9.10 1.58
C SER A 15 -4.36 8.32 2.09
N LYS A 16 -3.44 9.03 2.75
CA LYS A 16 -2.25 8.45 3.41
C LYS A 16 -2.62 7.38 4.44
N GLU A 17 -3.73 7.54 5.15
CA GLU A 17 -4.23 6.55 6.12
C GLU A 17 -4.67 5.23 5.47
N GLU A 18 -5.31 5.29 4.30
CA GLU A 18 -5.72 4.08 3.58
C GLU A 18 -4.50 3.31 3.06
N LEU A 19 -3.48 4.04 2.59
CA LEU A 19 -2.19 3.46 2.23
C LEU A 19 -1.58 2.72 3.42
N ASP A 20 -1.53 3.38 4.57
CA ASP A 20 -0.91 2.83 5.77
C ASP A 20 -1.62 1.54 6.23
N ARG A 21 -2.96 1.56 6.28
CA ARG A 21 -3.75 0.35 6.57
C ARG A 21 -3.46 -0.79 5.60
N ARG A 22 -3.31 -0.48 4.31
CA ARG A 22 -3.03 -1.50 3.29
C ARG A 22 -1.64 -2.10 3.46
N LEU A 23 -0.64 -1.26 3.72
CA LEU A 23 0.73 -1.71 3.98
C LEU A 23 0.81 -2.52 5.28
N MET A 24 0.09 -2.12 6.32
CA MET A 24 -0.01 -2.87 7.58
C MET A 24 -0.65 -4.24 7.38
N GLN A 25 -1.74 -4.34 6.59
CA GLN A 25 -2.35 -5.63 6.25
C GLN A 25 -1.38 -6.56 5.52
N LEU A 26 -0.60 -6.02 4.58
CA LEU A 26 0.41 -6.79 3.86
C LEU A 26 1.53 -7.25 4.80
N GLU A 27 1.97 -6.39 5.72
CA GLU A 27 3.02 -6.74 6.68
C GLU A 27 2.59 -7.86 7.62
N ILE A 28 1.33 -7.84 8.10
CA ILE A 28 0.76 -8.93 8.89
C ILE A 28 0.80 -10.25 8.10
N TYR A 29 0.57 -10.20 6.79
CA TYR A 29 0.55 -11.38 5.93
C TYR A 29 1.94 -11.99 5.72
N ILE A 30 2.98 -11.17 5.60
CA ILE A 30 4.37 -11.62 5.39
C ILE A 30 5.16 -11.81 6.69
N HIS A 31 4.55 -11.55 7.85
CA HIS A 31 5.17 -11.71 9.16
C HIS A 31 5.83 -13.11 9.30
N PRO A 32 7.05 -13.22 9.88
CA PRO A 32 7.80 -12.20 10.60
C PRO A 32 8.69 -11.28 9.74
N LYS A 33 8.55 -11.29 8.41
CA LYS A 33 9.33 -10.39 7.56
C LYS A 33 8.78 -8.96 7.60
N LYS A 34 9.68 -7.97 7.52
CA LYS A 34 9.29 -6.56 7.31
C LYS A 34 8.93 -6.36 5.85
N LEU A 35 7.96 -5.48 5.60
CA LEU A 35 7.52 -5.14 4.25
C LEU A 35 8.66 -4.51 3.44
N GLU A 36 9.01 -5.12 2.32
CA GLU A 36 10.00 -4.59 1.37
C GLU A 36 9.30 -3.99 0.14
N PRO A 37 9.93 -3.06 -0.59
CA PRO A 37 9.32 -2.44 -1.76
C PRO A 37 9.08 -3.43 -2.92
N GLU A 38 9.64 -4.64 -2.82
CA GLU A 38 9.41 -5.78 -3.72
C GLU A 38 8.18 -6.61 -3.36
N ASP A 39 7.73 -6.57 -2.09
CA ASP A 39 6.55 -7.31 -1.61
C ASP A 39 5.22 -6.61 -1.96
N ILE A 40 5.29 -5.40 -2.51
CA ILE A 40 4.13 -4.57 -2.82
C ILE A 40 4.03 -4.24 -4.30
N ASP A 41 2.79 -4.08 -4.77
CA ASP A 41 2.54 -3.68 -6.15
C ASP A 41 3.05 -2.27 -6.45
N ALA A 42 3.36 -2.02 -7.73
CA ALA A 42 3.83 -0.72 -8.23
C ALA A 42 2.90 0.44 -7.84
N SER A 43 1.59 0.20 -7.73
CA SER A 43 0.61 1.19 -7.29
C SER A 43 0.85 1.63 -5.84
N LEU A 44 1.04 0.68 -4.92
CA LEU A 44 1.36 0.99 -3.52
C LEU A 44 2.72 1.67 -3.42
N LYS A 45 3.70 1.23 -4.22
CA LYS A 45 5.03 1.83 -4.24
C LYS A 45 4.96 3.30 -4.67
N ASN A 46 4.22 3.60 -5.73
CA ASN A 46 3.99 4.98 -6.17
C ASN A 46 3.29 5.82 -5.10
N LEU A 47 2.33 5.25 -4.37
CA LEU A 47 1.66 5.95 -3.28
C LEU A 47 2.61 6.20 -2.10
N VAL A 48 3.46 5.25 -1.75
CA VAL A 48 4.50 5.44 -0.72
C VAL A 48 5.44 6.57 -1.13
N LEU A 49 5.96 6.55 -2.35
CA LEU A 49 6.80 7.63 -2.87
C LEU A 49 6.05 8.97 -2.90
N LYS A 50 4.74 8.98 -3.20
CA LYS A 50 3.91 10.19 -3.22
C LYS A 50 3.71 10.80 -1.82
N TYR A 51 3.48 9.99 -0.79
CA TYR A 51 3.15 10.49 0.57
C TYR A 51 4.33 10.56 1.52
N TYR A 52 5.39 9.81 1.26
CA TYR A 52 6.56 9.68 2.12
C TYR A 52 7.87 10.04 1.39
N GLU A 53 7.83 10.40 0.10
CA GLU A 53 8.99 10.70 -0.76
C GLU A 53 9.89 9.48 -1.05
N THR A 54 10.29 8.72 -0.02
CA THR A 54 11.10 7.52 -0.13
C THR A 54 10.56 6.38 0.73
N TRP A 55 10.90 5.15 0.34
CA TRP A 55 10.59 3.95 1.14
C TRP A 55 11.26 3.99 2.52
N GLU A 56 12.47 4.54 2.60
CA GLU A 56 13.20 4.68 3.85
C GLU A 56 12.51 5.64 4.81
N ASN A 57 11.96 6.75 4.31
CA ASN A 57 11.20 7.67 5.14
C ASN A 57 9.94 7.01 5.71
N TYR A 58 9.23 6.22 4.90
CA TYR A 58 8.12 5.38 5.37
C TYR A 58 8.55 4.42 6.49
N ARG A 59 9.67 3.70 6.31
CA ARG A 59 10.20 2.79 7.34
C ARG A 59 10.61 3.52 8.62
N ASN A 60 11.30 4.65 8.52
CA ASN A 60 11.72 5.45 9.68
C ASN A 60 10.52 5.93 10.51
N ILE A 61 9.42 6.33 9.85
CA ILE A 61 8.21 6.80 10.52
C ILE A 61 7.48 5.66 11.26
N ARG A 62 7.55 4.42 10.74
CA ARG A 62 6.91 3.26 11.39
C ARG A 62 7.75 2.61 12.48
N ASP A 63 9.07 2.78 12.45
CA ASP A 63 10.01 2.21 13.42
C ASP A 63 10.35 3.21 14.56
N SER A 64 10.00 4.49 14.41
CA SER A 64 10.07 5.53 15.47
C SER A 64 8.86 5.50 16.40
#